data_AF-A0A964U1V5-F1
#
_entry.id   AF-A0A964U1V5-F1
#
_cell.length_a   1.000
_cell.length_b   1.000
_cell.length_c   1.000
_cell.angle_alpha   90.00
_cell.angle_beta   90.00
_cell.angle_gamma   90.00
#
_symmetry.space_group_name_H-M   'P 1'
#
loop_
_entity.id
_entity.type
_entity.pdbx_description
1 polymer ?
#
loop_
_entity_poly.entity_id
_entity_poly.type
_entity_poly.pdbx_seq_one_letter_code
_entity_poly.pdbx_strand_id
1 'polypeptide(L)'
;MATRLAFGPARGAVPEGAVAFTAHADGARADLAELLAQAFPLEALAQDYHAFCALEQTISARPAATAKMALQARLVLTHAWRRIALRAPRLPAHVLPDGYPEPTARAAFGRAYLALCPLGEKYEAEILSMDRNKLSDRTRMIADRRAALSDPS
;
A
#
# COMPACT_ATOMS: atom_id res chain seq x y z
N MET A 1 -3.31 -35.02 14.53
CA MET A 1 -3.10 -33.84 13.66
C MET A 1 -3.89 -32.68 14.23
N ALA A 2 -3.26 -31.52 14.44
CA ALA A 2 -3.95 -30.35 15.00
C ALA A 2 -4.68 -29.59 13.90
N THR A 3 -6.01 -29.49 14.01
CA THR A 3 -6.85 -28.70 13.10
C THR A 3 -6.46 -27.23 13.21
N ARG A 4 -5.99 -26.64 12.12
CA ARG A 4 -5.66 -25.22 12.04
C ARG A 4 -6.79 -24.49 11.33
N LEU A 5 -7.57 -23.73 12.08
CA LEU A 5 -8.59 -22.82 11.56
C LEU A 5 -7.95 -21.44 11.34
N ALA A 6 -8.19 -20.85 10.16
CA ALA A 6 -7.84 -19.47 9.86
C ALA A 6 -9.09 -18.72 9.43
N PHE A 7 -9.24 -17.48 9.89
CA PHE A 7 -10.31 -16.57 9.48
C PHE A 7 -9.66 -15.29 8.96
N GLY A 8 -10.12 -14.79 7.82
CA GLY A 8 -9.58 -13.59 7.22
C GLY A 8 -10.36 -13.15 5.99
N PRO A 9 -10.18 -11.90 5.54
CA PRO A 9 -10.78 -11.42 4.32
C PRO A 9 -10.26 -12.23 3.12
N ALA A 10 -11.12 -12.48 2.14
CA ALA A 10 -10.74 -13.18 0.91
C ALA A 10 -9.70 -12.33 0.15
N ARG A 11 -8.41 -12.66 0.29
CA ARG A 11 -7.29 -12.00 -0.37
C ARG A 11 -6.71 -12.88 -1.48
N GLY A 12 -7.56 -13.30 -2.41
CA GLY A 12 -7.17 -14.17 -3.54
C GLY A 12 -7.86 -15.52 -3.50
N ALA A 13 -7.36 -16.45 -4.32
CA ALA A 13 -7.92 -17.79 -4.43
C ALA A 13 -7.81 -18.57 -3.11
N VAL A 14 -8.80 -19.41 -2.85
CA VAL A 14 -8.76 -20.37 -1.74
C VAL A 14 -7.58 -21.32 -1.99
N PRO A 15 -6.68 -21.53 -1.02
CA PRO A 15 -5.57 -22.47 -1.16
C PRO A 15 -6.07 -23.88 -1.48
N GLU A 16 -5.33 -24.59 -2.32
CA GLU A 16 -5.64 -25.97 -2.68
C GLU A 16 -5.69 -26.86 -1.43
N GLY A 17 -6.75 -27.68 -1.31
CA GLY A 17 -6.99 -28.56 -0.16
C GLY A 17 -7.60 -27.88 1.08
N ALA A 18 -7.91 -26.58 1.03
CA ALA A 18 -8.61 -25.89 2.11
C ALA A 18 -10.15 -25.96 1.96
N VAL A 19 -10.87 -26.08 3.07
CA VAL A 19 -12.32 -25.87 3.12
C VAL A 19 -12.58 -24.38 3.31
N ALA A 20 -13.36 -23.78 2.41
CA ALA A 20 -13.76 -22.37 2.49
C ALA A 20 -15.24 -22.24 2.85
N PHE A 21 -15.54 -21.34 3.79
CA PHE A 21 -16.89 -20.87 4.07
C PHE A 21 -17.02 -19.46 3.50
N THR A 22 -17.91 -19.27 2.52
CA THR A 22 -18.18 -17.97 1.90
C THR A 22 -19.56 -17.49 2.33
N ALA A 23 -19.62 -16.28 2.87
CA ALA A 23 -20.86 -15.59 3.17
C ALA A 23 -20.98 -14.37 2.26
N HIS A 24 -22.18 -14.12 1.77
CA HIS A 24 -22.54 -12.88 1.08
C HIS A 24 -23.53 -12.12 1.95
N ALA A 25 -23.43 -10.79 1.94
CA ALA A 25 -24.46 -9.97 2.56
C ALA A 25 -25.74 -10.11 1.72
N ASP A 26 -26.84 -10.48 2.37
CA ASP A 26 -28.19 -10.51 1.81
C ASP A 26 -29.03 -9.43 2.52
N GLY A 27 -29.81 -8.65 1.77
CA GLY A 27 -30.61 -7.52 2.29
C GLY A 27 -30.06 -6.11 2.03
N ALA A 28 -30.48 -5.13 2.85
CA ALA A 28 -30.33 -3.69 2.62
C ALA A 28 -28.86 -3.23 2.65
N ARG A 29 -28.30 -3.03 1.46
CA ARG A 29 -26.93 -2.55 1.22
C ARG A 29 -26.61 -1.19 1.89
N ALA A 30 -27.64 -0.37 2.13
CA ALA A 30 -27.52 0.90 2.85
C ALA A 30 -27.06 0.66 4.31
N ASP A 31 -27.65 -0.33 4.98
CA ASP A 31 -27.33 -0.68 6.37
C ASP A 31 -25.89 -1.18 6.51
N LEU A 32 -25.36 -1.82 5.46
CA LEU A 32 -23.97 -2.31 5.44
C LEU A 32 -22.96 -1.16 5.40
N ALA A 33 -23.17 -0.14 4.57
CA ALA A 33 -22.26 1.00 4.48
C ALA A 33 -22.24 1.78 5.81
N GLU A 34 -23.40 1.99 6.42
CA GLU A 34 -23.53 2.64 7.72
C GLU A 34 -22.88 1.82 8.85
N LEU A 35 -23.11 0.50 8.87
CA LEU A 35 -22.47 -0.40 9.83
C LEU A 35 -20.94 -0.41 9.69
N LEU A 36 -20.41 -0.39 8.46
CA LEU A 36 -18.97 -0.33 8.22
C LEU A 36 -18.36 1.02 8.64
N ALA A 37 -19.08 2.12 8.45
CA ALA A 37 -18.67 3.44 8.94
C ALA A 37 -18.65 3.51 10.48
N GLN A 38 -19.48 2.73 11.17
CA GLN A 38 -19.43 2.60 12.63
C GLN A 38 -18.33 1.63 13.11
N ALA A 39 -18.09 0.54 12.37
CA ALA A 39 -17.11 -0.47 12.72
C ALA A 39 -15.66 -0.03 12.46
N PHE A 40 -15.45 0.87 11.50
CA PHE A 40 -14.14 1.36 11.11
C PHE A 40 -14.07 2.88 11.14
N PRO A 41 -12.92 3.47 11.53
CA PRO A 41 -12.74 4.92 11.55
C PRO A 41 -12.48 5.46 10.13
N LEU A 42 -13.45 5.32 9.22
CA LEU A 42 -13.29 5.64 7.79
C LEU A 42 -12.99 7.11 7.55
N GLU A 43 -13.58 8.01 8.34
CA GLU A 43 -13.35 9.45 8.28
C GLU A 43 -11.92 9.82 8.72
N ALA A 44 -11.46 9.28 9.85
CA ALA A 44 -10.09 9.50 10.31
C ALA A 44 -9.05 8.95 9.30
N LEU A 45 -9.34 7.81 8.69
CA LEU A 45 -8.51 7.27 7.61
C LEU A 45 -8.55 8.17 6.36
N ALA A 46 -9.70 8.74 6.01
CA ALA A 46 -9.80 9.68 4.90
C ALA A 46 -8.91 10.91 5.13
N GLN A 47 -8.95 11.48 6.34
CA GLN A 47 -8.09 12.59 6.75
C GLN A 47 -6.60 12.22 6.66
N ASP A 48 -6.24 11.03 7.12
CA ASP A 48 -4.86 10.51 7.02
C ASP A 48 -4.42 10.39 5.55
N TYR A 49 -5.30 9.93 4.63
CA TYR A 49 -5.00 9.86 3.20
C TYR A 49 -4.83 11.26 2.58
N HIS A 50 -5.67 12.23 2.93
CA HIS A 50 -5.51 13.61 2.48
C HIS A 50 -4.20 14.23 2.98
N ALA A 51 -3.85 14.03 4.25
CA ALA A 51 -2.58 14.47 4.82
C ALA A 51 -1.39 13.82 4.11
N PHE A 52 -1.49 12.54 3.77
CA PHE A 52 -0.48 11.85 2.97
C PHE A 52 -0.31 12.47 1.58
N CYS A 53 -1.40 12.77 0.87
CA CYS A 53 -1.35 13.43 -0.44
C CYS A 53 -0.66 14.80 -0.35
N ALA A 54 -0.95 15.60 0.68
CA ALA A 54 -0.29 16.89 0.88
C ALA A 54 1.22 16.75 1.14
N LEU A 55 1.62 15.74 1.93
CA LEU A 55 3.03 15.40 2.16
C LEU A 55 3.72 14.99 0.86
N GLU A 56 3.09 14.10 0.09
CA GLU A 56 3.61 13.65 -1.20
C GLU A 56 3.82 14.81 -2.16
N GLN A 57 2.83 15.69 -2.31
CA GLN A 57 2.95 16.89 -3.14
C GLN A 57 4.10 17.80 -2.70
N THR A 58 4.28 17.99 -1.40
CA THR A 58 5.38 18.80 -0.85
C THR A 58 6.75 18.20 -1.19
N ILE A 59 6.87 16.87 -1.12
CA ILE A 59 8.10 16.16 -1.47
C ILE A 59 8.35 16.22 -2.98
N SER A 60 7.32 15.95 -3.79
CA SER A 60 7.43 15.91 -5.25
C SER A 60 7.68 17.30 -5.87
N ALA A 61 7.22 18.37 -5.22
CA ALA A 61 7.52 19.75 -5.63
C ALA A 61 9.01 20.12 -5.48
N ARG A 62 9.80 19.32 -4.74
CA ARG A 62 11.23 19.56 -4.50
C ARG A 62 12.04 18.34 -4.93
N PRO A 63 12.38 18.23 -6.23
CA PRO A 63 13.12 17.09 -6.75
C PRO A 63 14.39 16.83 -5.93
N ALA A 64 14.64 15.55 -5.64
CA ALA A 64 15.83 15.16 -4.88
C ALA A 64 17.11 15.47 -5.68
N ALA A 65 17.90 16.42 -5.19
CA ALA A 65 19.17 16.81 -5.82
C ALA A 65 20.29 15.78 -5.65
N THR A 66 20.15 14.84 -4.70
CA THR A 66 21.18 13.83 -4.40
C THR A 66 20.57 12.45 -4.17
N ALA A 67 21.38 11.41 -4.34
CA ALA A 67 21.00 10.02 -4.08
C ALA A 67 20.59 9.77 -2.61
N LYS A 68 21.28 10.41 -1.67
CA LYS A 68 20.91 10.42 -0.25
C LYS A 68 19.53 11.03 -0.01
N MET A 69 19.26 12.19 -0.59
CA MET A 69 17.94 12.85 -0.46
C MET A 69 16.82 11.99 -1.06
N ALA A 70 17.06 11.35 -2.21
CA ALA A 70 16.08 10.47 -2.83
C ALA A 70 15.75 9.27 -1.94
N LEU A 71 16.75 8.67 -1.30
CA LEU A 71 16.55 7.61 -0.32
C LEU A 71 15.75 8.11 0.90
N GLN A 72 16.12 9.25 1.48
CA GLN A 72 15.42 9.83 2.62
C GLN A 72 13.96 10.12 2.31
N ALA A 73 13.67 10.76 1.17
CA ALA A 73 12.31 11.04 0.71
C ALA A 73 11.50 9.74 0.55
N ARG A 74 12.08 8.70 -0.07
CA ARG A 74 11.42 7.42 -0.26
C ARG A 74 11.11 6.72 1.06
N LEU A 75 12.00 6.81 2.05
CA LEU A 75 11.78 6.26 3.40
C LEU A 75 10.65 7.00 4.12
N VAL A 76 10.62 8.34 4.06
CA VAL A 76 9.55 9.16 4.64
C VAL A 76 8.19 8.79 4.02
N LEU A 77 8.11 8.74 2.69
CA LEU A 77 6.88 8.34 1.99
C LEU A 77 6.44 6.92 2.37
N THR A 78 7.37 5.96 2.38
CA THR A 78 7.08 4.57 2.75
C THR A 78 6.57 4.47 4.18
N HIS A 79 7.19 5.19 5.11
CA HIS A 79 6.80 5.19 6.50
C HIS A 79 5.41 5.82 6.69
N ALA A 80 5.17 6.98 6.09
CA ALA A 80 3.87 7.65 6.14
C ALA A 80 2.75 6.77 5.59
N TRP A 81 2.95 6.18 4.40
CA TRP A 81 1.98 5.26 3.80
C TRP A 81 1.70 4.04 4.67
N ARG A 82 2.76 3.38 5.20
CA ARG A 82 2.60 2.19 6.06
C ARG A 82 1.77 2.46 7.30
N ARG A 83 1.91 3.63 7.92
CA ARG A 83 1.11 4.00 9.10
C ARG A 83 -0.40 3.98 8.81
N ILE A 84 -0.80 4.31 7.58
CA ILE A 84 -2.21 4.28 7.16
C ILE A 84 -2.60 2.87 6.73
N ALA A 85 -1.84 2.29 5.80
CA ALA A 85 -2.15 0.99 5.19
C ALA A 85 -2.19 -0.18 6.18
N LEU A 86 -1.48 -0.09 7.32
CA LEU A 86 -1.52 -1.10 8.38
C LEU A 86 -2.77 -1.02 9.26
N ARG A 87 -3.42 0.15 9.34
CA ARG A 87 -4.68 0.36 10.08
C ARG A 87 -5.91 0.21 9.18
N ALA A 88 -5.75 0.40 7.87
CA ALA A 88 -6.84 0.40 6.92
C ALA A 88 -7.51 -0.98 6.81
N PRO A 89 -8.86 -1.06 6.89
CA PRO A 89 -9.60 -2.33 6.91
C PRO A 89 -9.62 -3.10 5.58
N ARG A 90 -9.02 -2.57 4.50
CA ARG A 90 -9.01 -3.13 3.14
C ARG A 90 -10.40 -3.56 2.68
N LEU A 91 -11.38 -2.68 2.87
CA LEU A 91 -12.75 -2.89 2.44
C LEU A 91 -12.84 -2.88 0.90
N PRO A 92 -13.80 -3.63 0.32
CA PRO A 92 -14.11 -3.52 -1.10
C PRO A 92 -14.49 -2.09 -1.51
N ALA A 93 -14.17 -1.68 -2.74
CA ALA A 93 -14.46 -0.33 -3.22
C ALA A 93 -15.97 0.03 -3.16
N HIS A 94 -16.85 -0.93 -3.41
CA HIS A 94 -18.30 -0.72 -3.48
C HIS A 94 -18.99 -0.49 -2.12
N VAL A 95 -18.26 -0.56 -1.01
CA VAL A 95 -18.77 -0.24 0.33
C VAL A 95 -18.12 1.02 0.93
N LEU A 96 -17.19 1.63 0.21
CA LEU A 96 -16.58 2.89 0.62
C LEU A 96 -17.50 4.05 0.23
N PRO A 97 -17.45 5.18 0.97
CA PRO A 97 -18.13 6.40 0.56
C PRO A 97 -17.70 6.85 -0.83
N ASP A 98 -18.61 7.51 -1.56
CA ASP A 98 -18.26 8.11 -2.85
C ASP A 98 -17.12 9.12 -2.71
N GLY A 99 -16.16 9.05 -3.63
CA GLY A 99 -15.00 9.95 -3.62
C GLY A 99 -13.96 9.66 -2.52
N TYR A 100 -14.01 8.47 -1.89
CA TYR A 100 -13.05 8.09 -0.85
C TYR A 100 -11.59 8.28 -1.32
N PRO A 101 -10.70 8.90 -0.52
CA PRO A 101 -9.39 9.38 -1.01
C PRO A 101 -8.33 8.28 -1.17
N GLU A 102 -8.59 7.06 -0.71
CA GLU A 102 -7.61 5.97 -0.69
C GLU A 102 -7.01 5.63 -2.06
N PRO A 103 -7.78 5.49 -3.16
CA PRO A 103 -7.22 5.16 -4.47
C PRO A 103 -6.29 6.25 -4.98
N THR A 104 -6.66 7.52 -4.77
CA THR A 104 -5.83 8.69 -5.13
C THR A 104 -4.52 8.69 -4.34
N ALA A 105 -4.59 8.46 -3.03
CA ALA A 105 -3.41 8.40 -2.16
C ALA A 105 -2.49 7.22 -2.52
N ARG A 106 -3.07 6.04 -2.81
CA ARG A 106 -2.32 4.86 -3.26
C ARG A 106 -1.59 5.14 -4.57
N ALA A 107 -2.27 5.74 -5.55
CA ALA A 107 -1.69 6.09 -6.83
C ALA A 107 -0.57 7.15 -6.66
N ALA A 108 -0.77 8.14 -5.81
CA ALA A 108 0.26 9.14 -5.47
C ALA A 108 1.49 8.49 -4.83
N PHE A 109 1.30 7.60 -3.85
CA PHE A 109 2.39 6.83 -3.25
C PHE A 109 3.16 6.03 -4.30
N GLY A 110 2.46 5.27 -5.15
CA GLY A 110 3.06 4.47 -6.21
C GLY A 110 3.92 5.33 -7.13
N ARG A 111 3.37 6.40 -7.70
CA ARG A 111 4.10 7.30 -8.61
C ARG A 111 5.34 7.90 -7.94
N ALA A 112 5.19 8.49 -6.76
CA ALA A 112 6.31 9.15 -6.06
C ALA A 112 7.40 8.15 -5.65
N TYR A 113 7.01 6.98 -5.15
CA TYR A 113 7.93 5.91 -4.79
C TYR A 113 8.77 5.47 -6.00
N LEU A 114 8.12 5.22 -7.14
CA LEU A 114 8.77 4.81 -8.38
C LEU A 114 9.70 5.88 -8.93
N ALA A 115 9.33 7.16 -8.84
CA ALA A 115 10.17 8.27 -9.28
C ALA A 115 11.47 8.39 -8.47
N LEU A 116 11.44 8.08 -7.17
CA LEU A 116 12.61 8.18 -6.28
C LEU A 116 13.52 6.94 -6.33
N CYS A 117 13.00 5.80 -6.79
CA CYS A 117 13.70 4.53 -6.81
C CYS A 117 15.04 4.56 -7.58
N PRO A 118 15.12 5.02 -8.86
CA PRO A 118 16.37 4.98 -9.63
C PRO A 118 17.54 5.72 -8.97
N LEU A 119 17.25 6.83 -8.29
CA LEU A 119 18.26 7.66 -7.65
C LEU A 119 18.60 7.16 -6.23
N GLY A 120 17.62 6.68 -5.47
CA GLY A 120 17.84 6.14 -4.13
C GLY A 120 18.52 4.78 -4.09
N GLU A 121 18.31 3.93 -5.10
CA GLU A 121 18.89 2.58 -5.18
C GLU A 121 20.42 2.59 -5.32
N LYS A 122 20.98 3.56 -6.06
CA LYS A 122 22.43 3.75 -6.19
C LYS A 122 23.10 3.95 -4.83
N TYR A 123 22.50 4.78 -3.99
CA TYR A 123 23.03 5.08 -2.66
C TYR A 123 22.78 3.96 -1.63
N GLU A 124 21.67 3.23 -1.75
CA GLU A 124 21.45 2.02 -0.92
C GLU A 124 22.52 0.96 -1.16
N ALA A 125 22.88 0.70 -2.42
CA ALA A 125 23.92 -0.24 -2.80
C ALA A 125 25.28 0.11 -2.17
N GLU A 126 25.62 1.40 -2.19
CA GLU A 126 26.84 1.96 -1.59
C GLU A 126 26.85 1.80 -0.06
N ILE A 127 25.77 2.21 0.64
CA ILE A 127 25.69 2.11 2.11
C ILE A 127 25.74 0.65 2.58
N LEU A 128 24.96 -0.22 1.95
CA LEU A 128 24.78 -1.59 2.42
C LEU A 128 25.96 -2.49 2.08
N SER A 129 27.01 -1.96 1.43
CA SER A 129 28.21 -2.71 1.02
C SER A 129 27.85 -4.04 0.34
N MET A 130 26.80 -4.02 -0.49
CA MET A 130 26.21 -5.23 -1.03
C MET A 130 27.15 -5.83 -2.08
N ASP A 131 27.42 -7.14 -1.98
CA ASP A 131 28.11 -7.85 -3.05
C ASP A 131 27.27 -7.92 -4.33
N ARG A 132 27.91 -8.29 -5.45
CA ARG A 132 27.26 -8.33 -6.78
C ARG A 132 26.01 -9.23 -6.84
N ASN A 133 25.95 -10.32 -6.09
CA ASN A 133 24.80 -11.24 -6.09
C ASN A 133 23.63 -10.67 -5.29
N LYS A 134 23.90 -10.05 -4.14
CA LYS A 134 22.86 -9.38 -3.33
C LYS A 134 22.26 -8.19 -4.06
N LEU A 135 23.05 -7.51 -4.90
CA LEU A 135 22.56 -6.45 -5.78
C LEU A 135 21.61 -6.99 -6.84
N SER A 136 21.95 -8.08 -7.53
CA SER A 136 21.09 -8.65 -8.57
C SER A 136 19.74 -9.14 -8.05
N ASP A 137 19.71 -9.78 -6.88
CA ASP A 137 18.46 -10.24 -6.25
C ASP A 137 17.59 -9.07 -5.82
N ARG A 138 18.21 -8.02 -5.27
CA ARG A 138 17.50 -6.81 -4.87
C ARG A 138 16.96 -6.04 -6.08
N THR A 139 17.73 -5.92 -7.16
CA THR A 139 17.29 -5.29 -8.42
C THR A 139 16.07 -6.02 -8.99
N ARG A 140 16.06 -7.37 -8.95
CA ARG A 140 14.90 -8.17 -9.37
C ARG A 140 13.68 -7.89 -8.49
N MET A 141 13.83 -7.98 -7.16
CA MET A 141 12.75 -7.68 -6.22
C MET A 141 12.19 -6.25 -6.39
N ILE A 142 13.06 -5.29 -6.70
CA ILE A 142 12.66 -3.91 -6.96
C ILE A 142 11.90 -3.81 -8.28
N ALA A 143 12.36 -4.46 -9.34
CA ALA A 143 11.66 -4.51 -10.62
C ALA A 143 10.25 -5.13 -10.46
N ASP A 144 10.13 -6.22 -9.71
CA ASP A 144 8.85 -6.87 -9.41
C ASP A 144 7.91 -5.93 -8.65
N ARG A 145 8.44 -5.17 -7.67
CA ARG A 145 7.68 -4.14 -6.96
C ARG A 145 7.27 -2.98 -7.86
N ARG A 146 8.12 -2.58 -8.82
CA ARG A 146 7.76 -1.54 -9.81
C ARG A 146 6.63 -2.02 -10.71
N ALA A 147 6.71 -3.24 -11.19
CA ALA A 147 5.67 -3.86 -12.00
C ALA A 147 4.33 -3.93 -11.24
N ALA A 148 4.34 -4.43 -10.00
CA ALA A 148 3.14 -4.54 -9.16
C ALA A 148 2.49 -3.19 -8.79
N LEU A 149 3.25 -2.09 -8.78
CA LEU A 149 2.73 -0.74 -8.53
C LEU A 149 2.31 0.00 -9.81
N SER A 150 2.67 -0.52 -10.99
CA SER A 150 2.35 0.09 -12.29
C SER A 150 1.09 -0.50 -12.93
N ASP A 151 0.58 -1.62 -12.41
CA ASP A 151 -0.63 -2.29 -12.88
C ASP A 151 -1.77 -2.15 -11.85
N PRO A 152 -2.69 -1.18 -12.02
CA PRO A 152 -3.79 -0.97 -11.10
C PRO A 152 -4.93 -1.93 -11.48
N SER A 153 -4.86 -3.17 -11.02
CA SER A 153 -6.04 -4.06 -10.98
C SER A 153 -7.05 -3.58 -9.95
#